data_AF-A0AAF0JM77-F1
#
_entry.id   AF-A0AAF0JM77-F1
#
_cell.length_a   1.000
_cell.length_b   1.000
_cell.length_c   1.000
_cell.angle_alpha   90.00
_cell.angle_beta   90.00
_cell.angle_gamma   90.00
#
_symmetry.space_group_name_H-M   'P 1'
#
loop_
_entity.id
_entity.type
_entity.pdbx_description
1 polymer ?
#
loop_
_entity_poly.entity_id
_entity_poly.type
_entity_poly.pdbx_seq_one_letter_code
_entity_poly.pdbx_strand_id
1 'polypeptide(L)'
;MAIRTIKSAFENYDRQYGKKDVLPEKKRLDRIFMALYILGDKGKKSVTRQDIERKCSTSKNEIMLAIEELIEKNNIIDESTMSGMKWRLNRNGINYAEELIEELEGNTNSMYIPDPD
;
A
#
# COMPACT_ATOMS: atom_id res chain seq x y z
N MET A 1 -16.98 -3.26 2.04
CA MET A 1 -16.77 -3.06 0.58
C MET A 1 -15.36 -3.55 0.29
N ALA A 2 -15.16 -4.62 -0.50
CA ALA A 2 -13.83 -5.19 -0.68
C ALA A 2 -12.90 -4.20 -1.43
N ILE A 3 -11.70 -3.95 -0.92
CA ILE A 3 -10.68 -3.10 -1.54
C ILE A 3 -10.15 -3.84 -2.77
N ARG A 4 -10.72 -3.51 -3.93
CA ARG A 4 -10.38 -4.13 -5.22
C ARG A 4 -9.47 -3.27 -6.09
N THR A 5 -9.33 -1.99 -5.75
CA THR A 5 -8.55 -1.03 -6.55
C THR A 5 -7.65 -0.18 -5.65
N ILE A 6 -6.56 0.32 -6.22
CA ILE A 6 -5.63 1.20 -5.50
C ILE A 6 -6.32 2.50 -5.05
N LYS A 7 -7.22 3.03 -5.88
CA LYS A 7 -8.02 4.22 -5.56
C LYS A 7 -8.89 3.99 -4.32
N SER A 8 -9.64 2.89 -4.30
CA SER A 8 -10.44 2.54 -3.11
C SER A 8 -9.59 2.30 -1.87
N ALA A 9 -8.38 1.76 -2.01
CA ALA A 9 -7.48 1.56 -0.88
C ALA A 9 -7.05 2.89 -0.26
N PHE A 10 -6.64 3.84 -1.11
CA PHE A 10 -6.22 5.16 -0.65
C PHE A 10 -7.36 5.98 -0.05
N GLU A 11 -8.56 5.92 -0.63
CA GLU A 11 -9.74 6.57 -0.07
C GLU A 11 -10.10 6.03 1.33
N ASN A 12 -10.06 4.70 1.52
CA ASN A 12 -10.30 4.11 2.83
C ASN A 12 -9.18 4.47 3.81
N TYR A 13 -7.92 4.45 3.37
CA TYR A 13 -6.78 4.86 4.18
C TYR A 13 -6.90 6.32 4.63
N ASP A 14 -7.19 7.24 3.72
CA ASP A 14 -7.35 8.66 4.06
C ASP A 14 -8.59 8.88 4.95
N ARG A 15 -9.66 8.09 4.80
CA ARG A 15 -10.82 8.15 5.72
C ARG A 15 -10.45 7.72 7.15
N GLN A 16 -9.70 6.63 7.29
CA GLN A 16 -9.37 6.02 8.58
C GLN A 16 -8.22 6.72 9.30
N TYR A 17 -7.22 7.15 8.55
CA TYR A 17 -5.98 7.73 9.09
C TYR A 17 -5.82 9.21 8.79
N GLY A 18 -6.64 9.82 7.93
CA GLY A 18 -6.58 11.26 7.68
C GLY A 18 -6.97 12.13 8.88
N LYS A 19 -7.68 11.56 9.87
CA LYS A 19 -8.00 12.20 11.15
C LYS A 19 -7.11 11.76 12.31
N LYS A 20 -6.23 10.79 12.08
CA LYS A 20 -5.27 10.29 13.09
C LYS A 20 -3.94 10.98 12.85
N ASP A 21 -3.18 11.25 13.92
CA ASP A 21 -1.80 11.79 13.84
C ASP A 21 -0.82 10.73 13.30
N VAL A 22 -1.05 10.27 12.08
CA VAL A 22 -0.12 9.39 11.38
C VAL A 22 0.99 10.24 10.78
N LEU A 23 2.22 9.91 11.15
CA LEU A 23 3.40 10.59 10.62
C LEU A 23 3.42 10.54 9.08
N PRO A 24 3.79 11.65 8.40
CA PRO A 24 3.83 11.71 6.94
C PRO A 24 4.64 10.58 6.30
N GLU A 25 5.73 10.16 6.94
CA GLU A 25 6.58 9.06 6.50
C GLU A 25 5.85 7.72 6.52
N LYS A 26 5.15 7.41 7.61
CA LYS A 26 4.32 6.20 7.70
C LYS A 26 3.24 6.19 6.63
N LYS A 27 2.57 7.32 6.42
CA LYS A 27 1.55 7.47 5.36
C LYS A 27 2.12 7.22 3.97
N ARG A 28 3.33 7.72 3.69
CA ARG A 28 4.03 7.48 2.43
C ARG A 28 4.33 5.99 2.25
N LEU A 29 4.89 5.33 3.26
CA LEU A 29 5.21 3.90 3.23
C LEU A 29 3.97 3.04 3.01
N ASP A 30 2.91 3.27 3.77
CA ASP A 30 1.67 2.49 3.71
C ASP A 30 1.02 2.60 2.32
N ARG A 31 1.08 3.78 1.70
CA ARG A 31 0.62 3.98 0.32
C ARG A 31 1.42 3.15 -0.69
N ILE A 32 2.74 3.08 -0.53
CA ILE A 32 3.60 2.26 -1.41
C ILE A 32 3.41 0.77 -1.16
N PHE A 33 3.23 0.33 0.09
CA PHE A 33 2.86 -1.05 0.42
C PHE A 33 1.56 -1.47 -0.27
N MET A 34 0.50 -0.66 -0.14
CA MET A 34 -0.78 -0.92 -0.80
C MET A 34 -0.63 -0.91 -2.33
N ALA A 35 0.18 -0.02 -2.89
CA ALA A 35 0.44 0.02 -4.33
C ALA A 35 1.11 -1.27 -4.82
N LEU A 36 2.19 -1.70 -4.17
CA LEU A 36 2.89 -2.94 -4.52
C LEU A 36 2.00 -4.17 -4.32
N TYR A 37 1.17 -4.19 -3.28
CA TYR A 37 0.25 -5.29 -3.02
C TYR A 37 -0.86 -5.37 -4.07
N ILE A 38 -1.59 -4.28 -4.30
CA ILE A 38 -2.78 -4.28 -5.18
C ILE A 38 -2.38 -4.38 -6.65
N LEU A 39 -1.39 -3.60 -7.09
CA LEU A 39 -0.94 -3.62 -8.49
C LEU A 39 -0.14 -4.90 -8.80
N GLY A 40 0.52 -5.46 -7.79
CA GLY A 40 1.34 -6.66 -7.88
C GLY A 40 0.60 -7.96 -7.63
N ASP A 41 -0.73 -8.01 -7.77
CA ASP A 41 -1.52 -9.25 -7.59
C ASP A 41 -1.25 -9.90 -6.21
N LYS A 42 -1.57 -9.15 -5.16
CA LYS A 42 -1.25 -9.46 -3.76
C LYS A 42 0.25 -9.52 -3.48
N GLY A 43 1.02 -8.65 -4.12
CA GLY A 43 2.47 -8.52 -3.96
C GLY A 43 3.31 -9.61 -4.64
N LYS A 44 2.69 -10.58 -5.34
CA LYS A 44 3.37 -11.70 -5.99
C LYS A 44 4.08 -11.31 -7.29
N LYS A 45 3.62 -10.24 -7.94
CA LYS A 45 4.15 -9.72 -9.19
C LYS A 45 4.86 -8.40 -8.95
N SER A 46 5.88 -8.17 -9.76
CA SER A 46 6.67 -6.95 -9.71
C SER A 46 5.91 -5.80 -10.35
N VAL A 47 5.94 -4.65 -9.70
CA VAL A 47 5.26 -3.42 -10.10
C VAL A 47 6.32 -2.43 -10.54
N THR A 48 6.09 -1.81 -11.70
CA THR A 48 7.02 -0.80 -12.22
C THR A 48 6.85 0.53 -11.50
N ARG A 49 7.93 1.30 -11.39
CA ARG A 49 7.87 2.69 -10.90
C ARG A 49 6.84 3.53 -11.68
N GLN A 50 6.72 3.30 -12.98
CA GLN A 50 5.79 4.02 -13.86
C GLN A 50 4.33 3.70 -13.53
N ASP A 51 4.01 2.45 -13.20
CA ASP A 51 2.67 2.06 -12.76
C ASP A 51 2.30 2.72 -11.44
N ILE A 52 3.23 2.74 -10.48
CA ILE A 52 3.02 3.41 -9.19
C ILE A 52 2.78 4.90 -9.42
N GLU A 53 3.66 5.58 -10.16
CA GLU A 53 3.53 7.02 -10.45
C GLU A 53 2.18 7.37 -11.09
N ARG A 54 1.77 6.62 -12.12
CA ARG A 54 0.54 6.89 -12.86
C ARG A 54 -0.72 6.53 -12.07
N LYS A 55 -0.75 5.36 -11.43
CA LYS A 55 -1.96 4.82 -10.78
C LYS A 55 -2.15 5.34 -9.35
N CYS A 56 -1.07 5.77 -8.71
CA CYS A 56 -1.07 6.28 -7.34
C CYS A 56 -0.92 7.80 -7.28
N SER A 57 -0.72 8.47 -8.43
CA SER A 57 -0.45 9.91 -8.52
C SER A 57 0.65 10.36 -7.55
N THR A 58 1.67 9.51 -7.37
CA THR A 58 2.76 9.70 -6.40
C THR A 58 4.02 10.11 -7.14
N SER A 59 4.74 11.11 -6.64
CA SER A 59 5.94 11.61 -7.31
C SER A 59 7.06 10.57 -7.32
N LYS A 60 7.93 10.62 -8.34
CA LYS A 60 9.13 9.75 -8.38
C LYS A 60 9.94 9.81 -7.09
N ASN A 61 10.15 10.99 -6.53
CA ASN A 61 10.96 11.16 -5.32
C ASN A 61 10.31 10.47 -4.11
N GLU A 62 9.01 10.62 -3.90
CA GLU A 62 8.31 9.92 -2.82
C GLU A 62 8.34 8.41 -2.99
N ILE A 63 8.21 7.91 -4.22
CA ILE A 63 8.34 6.49 -4.52
C ILE A 63 9.74 6.00 -4.14
N MET A 64 10.79 6.69 -4.58
CA MET A 64 12.17 6.26 -4.31
C MET A 64 12.49 6.27 -2.82
N LEU A 65 12.11 7.32 -2.09
CA LEU A 65 12.32 7.41 -0.64
C LEU A 65 11.65 6.26 0.11
N ALA A 66 10.39 5.96 -0.24
CA ALA A 66 9.69 4.83 0.38
C ALA A 66 10.32 3.49 0.00
N ILE A 67 10.73 3.31 -1.24
CA ILE A 67 11.37 2.07 -1.70
C ILE A 67 12.70 1.83 -0.97
N GLU A 68 13.53 2.87 -0.80
CA GLU A 68 14.78 2.79 -0.04
C GLU A 68 14.53 2.29 1.39
N GLU A 69 13.57 2.90 2.10
CA GLU A 69 13.18 2.46 3.43
C GLU A 69 12.62 1.03 3.47
N LEU A 70 11.87 0.61 2.44
CA LEU A 70 11.31 -0.74 2.35
C LEU A 70 12.38 -1.80 2.06
N ILE A 71 13.44 -1.45 1.34
CA ILE A 71 14.61 -2.30 1.12
C ILE A 71 15.38 -2.45 2.43
N GLU A 72 15.65 -1.36 3.15
CA GLU A 72 16.32 -1.38 4.45
C GLU A 72 15.57 -2.25 5.47
N LYS A 73 14.24 -2.20 5.46
CA LYS A 73 13.38 -3.01 6.32
C LYS A 73 13.16 -4.43 5.80
N ASN A 74 13.78 -4.82 4.69
CA ASN A 74 13.64 -6.13 4.05
C ASN A 74 12.16 -6.53 3.86
N ASN A 75 11.37 -5.64 3.25
CA ASN A 75 9.96 -5.87 2.93
C ASN A 75 9.69 -6.08 1.43
N ILE A 76 10.65 -5.69 0.58
CA ILE A 76 10.55 -5.81 -0.87
C ILE A 76 11.77 -6.53 -1.44
N ILE A 77 11.62 -7.01 -2.67
CA ILE A 77 12.69 -7.51 -3.51
C ILE A 77 12.82 -6.52 -4.67
N ASP A 78 14.04 -5.99 -4.82
CA ASP A 78 14.41 -5.16 -5.96
C ASP A 78 14.72 -6.06 -7.16
N GLU A 79 13.93 -5.91 -8.22
CA GLU A 79 14.14 -6.58 -9.50
C GLU A 79 14.45 -5.58 -10.61
N SER A 80 14.90 -4.38 -10.23
CA SER A 80 15.28 -3.33 -11.16
C SER A 80 16.42 -3.81 -12.06
N THR A 81 16.34 -3.41 -13.33
CA THR A 81 17.35 -3.70 -14.34
C THR A 81 17.73 -2.40 -15.05
N MET A 82 18.70 -2.45 -15.96
CA MET A 82 19.01 -1.31 -16.84
C MET A 82 17.81 -0.84 -17.66
N SER A 83 16.83 -1.72 -17.91
CA SER A 83 15.62 -1.39 -18.69
C SER A 83 14.52 -0.71 -17.87
N GLY A 84 14.62 -0.70 -16.54
CA GLY A 84 13.62 -0.05 -15.69
C GLY A 84 13.61 -0.52 -14.25
N MET A 85 13.01 0.33 -13.41
CA MET A 85 12.86 0.11 -11.98
C MET A 85 11.55 -0.61 -11.67
N LYS A 86 11.65 -1.74 -10.97
CA LYS A 86 10.49 -2.53 -10.55
C LYS A 86 10.78 -3.27 -9.25
N TRP A 87 9.74 -3.42 -8.44
CA TRP A 87 9.84 -4.04 -7.12
C TRP A 87 8.65 -4.95 -6.88
N ARG A 88 8.84 -5.99 -6.07
CA ARG A 88 7.76 -6.82 -5.56
C ARG A 88 7.87 -6.96 -4.05
N LEU A 89 6.76 -7.29 -3.40
CA LEU A 89 6.80 -7.59 -1.97
C LEU A 89 7.47 -8.95 -1.75
N ASN A 90 8.21 -9.07 -0.65
CA ASN A 90 8.58 -10.37 -0.11
C ASN A 90 7.52 -10.83 0.90
N ARG A 91 7.75 -11.95 1.58
CA ARG A 91 6.77 -12.51 2.54
C ARG A 91 6.42 -11.53 3.67
N ASN A 92 7.41 -10.81 4.21
CA ASN A 92 7.18 -9.84 5.29
C ASN A 92 6.33 -8.67 4.79
N GLY A 93 6.66 -8.15 3.61
CA GLY A 93 5.88 -7.06 3.02
C GLY A 93 4.48 -7.45 2.60
N ILE A 94 4.27 -8.70 2.15
CA ILE A 94 2.93 -9.25 1.87
C ILE A 94 2.11 -9.30 3.15
N ASN A 95 2.64 -9.88 4.23
CA ASN A 95 1.92 -9.98 5.50
C ASN A 95 1.53 -8.60 6.03
N TYR A 96 2.45 -7.62 6.01
CA TYR A 96 2.16 -6.26 6.44
C TYR A 96 1.05 -5.60 5.60
N ALA A 97 1.13 -5.75 4.27
CA ALA A 97 0.12 -5.19 3.38
C ALA A 97 -1.24 -5.88 3.57
N GLU A 98 -1.27 -7.18 3.85
CA GLU A 98 -2.50 -7.92 4.17
C GLU A 98 -3.14 -7.40 5.46
N GLU A 99 -2.38 -7.30 6.54
CA GLU A 99 -2.86 -6.73 7.81
C GLU A 99 -3.41 -5.31 7.63
N LEU A 100 -2.71 -4.47 6.87
CA LEU A 100 -3.17 -3.12 6.56
C LEU A 100 -4.48 -3.11 5.79
N ILE A 101 -4.60 -3.94 4.74
CA ILE A 101 -5.83 -4.03 3.93
C ILE A 101 -6.98 -4.58 4.77
N GLU A 102 -6.73 -5.60 5.61
CA GLU A 102 -7.72 -6.15 6.54
C GLU A 102 -8.16 -5.12 7.57
N GLU A 103 -7.27 -4.28 8.10
CA GLU A 103 -7.65 -3.20 9.03
C GLU A 103 -8.57 -2.17 8.35
N LEU A 104 -8.29 -1.84 7.09
CA LEU A 104 -9.10 -0.93 6.28
C LEU A 104 -10.47 -1.53 5.92
N GLU A 105 -10.55 -2.84 5.66
CA GLU A 105 -11.80 -3.55 5.39
C GLU A 105 -12.61 -3.80 6.67
N GLY A 106 -11.96 -4.19 7.77
CA GLY A 106 -12.58 -4.46 9.06
C GLY A 106 -13.27 -3.23 9.65
N ASN A 107 -12.68 -2.05 9.49
CA ASN A 107 -13.31 -0.79 9.92
C ASN A 107 -14.40 -0.27 8.97
N THR A 108 -14.56 -0.83 7.76
CA THR A 108 -15.77 -0.57 6.97
C THR A 108 -16.93 -1.51 7.35
N ASN A 109 -16.67 -2.61 8.06
CA ASN A 109 -17.70 -3.50 8.61
C ASN A 109 -18.08 -3.19 10.06
N SER A 110 -17.35 -2.34 10.78
CA SER A 110 -17.73 -1.89 12.13
C SER A 110 -18.88 -0.87 12.15
N MET A 111 -19.50 -0.59 11.01
CA MET A 111 -20.81 0.08 10.90
C MET A 111 -21.99 -0.89 10.91
N TYR A 112 -21.81 -2.15 11.32
CA TYR A 112 -22.95 -2.92 11.83
C TYR A 112 -23.13 -2.53 13.30
N ILE A 113 -23.94 -1.49 13.53
CA ILE A 113 -24.66 -1.34 14.79
C ILE A 113 -25.75 -2.40 14.72
N PRO A 114 -25.68 -3.52 15.47
CA PRO A 114 -26.91 -4.23 15.77
C PRO A 114 -27.76 -3.26 16.60
N ASP A 115 -28.75 -2.62 15.96
CA ASP A 115 -30.04 -2.54 16.65
C ASP A 115 -30.49 -4.00 16.82
N PRO A 116 -31.17 -4.44 17.89
CA PRO A 116 -31.79 -3.71 19.03
C PRO A 116 -31.51 -4.47 20.37
N ASP A 117 -32.03 -4.08 21.55
CA ASP A 117 -33.42 -4.19 22.04
C ASP A 117 -33.87 -2.95 22.84
#